data_AF-A0A7C3G4H4-F1
#
_entry.id   AF-A0A7C3G4H4-F1
#
_cell.length_a   1.000
_cell.length_b   1.000
_cell.length_c   1.000
_cell.angle_alpha   90.00
_cell.angle_beta   90.00
_cell.angle_gamma   90.00
#
_symmetry.space_group_name_H-M   'P 1'
#
loop_
_entity.id
_entity.type
_entity.pdbx_description
1 polymer ?
#
loop_
_entity_poly.entity_id
_entity_poly.type
_entity_poly.pdbx_seq_one_letter_code
_entity_poly.pdbx_strand_id
1 'polypeptide(L)' 'KKYYVIKNSWGEGNLYHGYLYMSEAYVRLKTVAILVHKDAIPKKIAKKIF' A
#
# COMPACT_ATOMS: atom_id res chain seq x y z
N LYS A 1 14.73 -8.25 -1.44
CA LYS A 1 13.84 -7.32 -2.21
C LYS A 1 12.57 -7.10 -1.40
N LYS A 2 12.09 -5.86 -1.24
CA LYS A 2 10.91 -5.57 -0.41
C LYS A 2 9.62 -5.63 -1.23
N TYR A 3 8.60 -6.24 -0.66
CA TYR A 3 7.26 -6.37 -1.23
C TYR A 3 6.22 -5.97 -0.18
N TYR A 4 5.12 -5.39 -0.64
CA TYR A 4 3.93 -5.12 0.15
C TYR A 4 2.90 -6.22 -0.11
N VAL A 5 2.24 -6.67 0.96
CA VAL A 5 1.11 -7.60 0.88
C VAL A 5 -0.16 -6.77 0.67
N ILE A 6 -0.89 -7.07 -0.40
CA ILE A 6 -2.12 -6.38 -0.75
C ILE A 6 -3.26 -7.39 -0.69
N LYS A 7 -4.31 -7.08 0.05
CA LYS A 7 -5.59 -7.79 -0.06
C LYS A 7 -6.33 -7.23 -1.27
N ASN A 8 -6.68 -8.10 -2.22
CA ASN A 8 -7.45 -7.73 -3.40
C ASN A 8 -8.93 -8.12 -3.24
N SER A 9 -9.79 -7.64 -4.14
CA SER A 9 -11.25 -7.84 -4.11
C SER A 9 -11.76 -8.74 -5.26
N TRP A 10 -10.90 -9.55 -5.86
CA TRP A 10 -11.25 -10.47 -6.97
C TRP A 10 -11.67 -11.88 -6.51
N GLY A 11 -11.91 -12.07 -5.20
CA GLY A 11 -12.10 -13.39 -4.59
C GLY A 11 -10.78 -14.13 -4.35
N GLU A 12 -10.86 -15.40 -3.96
CA GLU A 12 -9.70 -16.20 -3.50
C GLU A 12 -9.14 -17.17 -4.54
N GLY A 13 -9.61 -17.12 -5.79
CA GLY A 13 -9.22 -18.06 -6.84
C GLY A 13 -7.83 -17.86 -7.44
N ASN A 14 -7.07 -16.84 -7.02
CA ASN A 14 -5.70 -16.63 -7.49
C ASN A 14 -4.70 -17.45 -6.67
N LEU A 15 -3.45 -17.53 -7.15
CA LEU A 15 -2.35 -18.28 -6.52
C LEU A 15 -2.11 -17.96 -5.03
N TYR A 16 -2.51 -16.77 -4.58
CA TYR A 16 -2.28 -16.28 -3.22
C TYR A 16 -3.59 -16.03 -2.46
N HIS A 17 -4.65 -16.78 -2.75
CA HIS A 17 -5.89 -16.78 -1.96
C HIS A 17 -6.46 -15.37 -1.68
N GLY A 18 -6.56 -14.55 -2.72
CA GLY A 18 -7.07 -13.18 -2.68
C GLY A 18 -6.02 -12.11 -2.38
N TYR A 19 -4.77 -12.49 -2.14
CA TYR A 19 -3.67 -11.56 -1.90
C TYR A 19 -2.79 -11.33 -3.13
N LEU A 20 -2.00 -10.27 -3.10
CA LEU A 20 -0.96 -9.96 -4.07
C LEU A 20 0.30 -9.51 -3.34
N TYR A 21 1.46 -9.75 -3.96
CA TYR A 21 2.74 -9.22 -3.53
C TYR A 21 3.23 -8.19 -4.55
N MET A 22 3.23 -6.92 -4.17
CA MET A 22 3.69 -5.84 -5.04
C MET A 22 5.09 -5.39 -4.63
N SER A 23 6.02 -5.34 -5.58
CA SER A 23 7.37 -4.85 -5.29
C SER A 23 7.33 -3.38 -4.88
N GLU A 24 8.25 -2.97 -4.01
CA GLU A 24 8.36 -1.57 -3.61
C GLU A 24 8.50 -0.61 -4.81
N ALA A 25 9.25 -1.03 -5.84
CA ALA A 25 9.43 -0.25 -7.07
C ALA A 25 8.11 -0.05 -7.82
N TYR A 26 7.28 -1.10 -7.93
CA TYR A 26 5.98 -1.00 -8.58
C TYR A 26 5.05 -0.07 -7.81
N VAL A 27 4.98 -0.22 -6.48
CA VAL A 27 4.16 0.65 -5.62
C VAL A 27 4.58 2.11 -5.77
N ARG A 28 5.88 2.41 -5.75
CA ARG A 28 6.39 3.79 -5.92
C ARG A 28 6.08 4.39 -7.29
N LEU A 29 6.08 3.58 -8.34
CA LEU A 29 5.87 4.06 -9.72
C LEU A 29 4.38 4.20 -10.08
N LYS A 30 3.51 3.34 -9.54
CA LYS A 30 2.13 3.18 -10.03
C LYS A 30 1.04 3.60 -9.05
N THR A 31 1.37 3.92 -7.79
CA THR A 31 0.37 4.40 -6.83
C THR A 31 -0.06 5.82 -7.17
N VAL A 32 -1.37 6.05 -7.27
CA VAL A 32 -1.94 7.39 -7.52
C VAL A 32 -2.33 8.08 -6.21
N ALA A 33 -3.00 7.37 -5.31
CA ALA A 33 -3.43 7.89 -4.01
C ALA A 33 -3.47 6.78 -2.96
N ILE A 34 -3.38 7.18 -1.69
CA ILE A 34 -3.58 6.32 -0.52
C ILE A 34 -4.45 7.05 0.51
N LEU A 35 -5.19 6.28 1.30
CA LEU A 35 -5.90 6.77 2.46
C LEU A 35 -5.27 6.14 3.71
N VAL A 36 -4.96 6.97 4.69
CA VAL A 36 -4.41 6.54 5.98
C VAL A 36 -5.02 7.34 7.11
N HIS A 37 -5.08 6.77 8.32
CA HIS A 37 -5.40 7.53 9.52
C HIS A 37 -4.32 8.60 9.78
N LYS A 38 -4.68 9.76 10.35
CA LYS A 38 -3.74 10.88 10.57
C LYS A 38 -2.54 10.46 11.43
N ASP A 39 -2.77 9.59 12.42
CA ASP A 39 -1.71 9.10 13.32
C ASP A 39 -0.68 8.20 12.62
N ALA A 40 -1.00 7.66 11.44
CA ALA A 40 -0.06 6.88 10.64
C ALA A 40 0.98 7.77 9.94
N ILE A 41 0.77 9.09 9.88
CA ILE A 41 1.69 10.04 9.25
C ILE A 41 2.78 10.42 10.26
N PRO A 42 4.08 10.22 9.96
CA PRO A 42 5.15 10.63 10.84
C PRO A 42 5.07 12.12 11.19
N LYS A 43 5.28 12.48 12.48
CA LYS A 43 5.12 13.86 13.00
C LYS A 43 5.80 14.95 12.16
N LYS A 44 6.98 14.64 11.61
CA LYS A 44 7.75 15.57 10.74
C LYS A 44 7.05 15.86 9.40
N ILE A 45 6.33 14.89 8.85
CA ILE A 45 5.56 15.02 7.61
C ILE A 45 4.21 15.67 7.90
N ALA A 46 3.53 15.22 8.97
CA ALA A 46 2.24 15.75 9.42
C ALA A 46 2.23 17.29 9.51
N LYS A 47 3.25 17.87 10.18
CA LYS A 47 3.45 19.33 10.33
C LYS A 47 3.54 20.13 9.02
N LYS A 48 3.71 19.48 7.86
CA LYS A 48 3.80 20.13 6.54
C LYS A 48 2.48 20.10 5.77
N ILE A 49 1.54 19.25 6.19
CA ILE A 49 0.26 19.03 5.50
C ILE A 49 -0.86 19.78 6.21
N PHE A 50 -0.81 19.84 7.54
CA PHE A 50 -1.77 20.50 8.41
C PHE A 50 -1.09 21.13 9.62
#